data_AF-A0AAN7FNW2-F1
#
_entry.id   AF-A0AAN7FNW2-F1
#
_cell.length_a   1.000
_cell.length_b   1.000
_cell.length_c   1.000
_cell.angle_alpha   90.00
_cell.angle_beta   90.00
_cell.angle_gamma   90.00
#
_symmetry.space_group_name_H-M   'P 1'
#
loop_
_entity.id
_entity.type
_entity.pdbx_description
1 polymer ?
#
loop_
_entity_poly.entity_id
_entity_poly.type
_entity_poly.pdbx_seq_one_letter_code
_entity_poly.pdbx_strand_id
1 'polypeptide(L)'
;MVARKFQVRHNDADFVVDYDTDDGFETLKFQLFSLTSVVPDDQKIIALDENRVLSDDSDLISVSERLRLVSVNDEVNEQIRPYIDKVRMYEDPVYQQAAQKTAPVDELEEKALVALAKEGNFEPSKVEQDHAFLLQLLFWFKKSFRWVNVPPCDVCGSETIPRGKGSPNDSESQYGASRVELYWCKICLKSTRFPRYNDPLKLLETRSGRCGEWANCFTFYCRAFGYESRLILDLDDHVWTECFSQLLGRWMHLDPCEGVYDKPLLYEKGWKKNLNYAIAISKDGVCDVTKRYTRKWHEVLPRRNITEPALSALLATMTQECRRGISSQVLSELDKRDQMEREALERDLHSTDDASISLPGRQSGDKEWRKSRLELGSDSLSSSSCPVRKCVDEHVTRIYNAFCPVLSQFVKEENPKIKAIKALEFLQKILMDLKNTPFKLRKASIDSASNTIQAIVHQLLPSFAELLNALSLKSKAEPDGKVDICLAGDPVKTSLGLPVVLDALDDMIQNLKKIDNFVEDSLSLPLLKLNRIHSGFVHASGEELPVGIVVGLCMK
;
A
#
# COMPACT_ATOMS: atom_id res chain seq x y z
N MET A 1 -37.99 -35.41 -34.78
CA MET A 1 -36.66 -35.50 -35.40
C MET A 1 -36.47 -34.35 -36.37
N VAL A 2 -36.28 -33.16 -35.81
CA VAL A 2 -35.67 -32.04 -36.53
C VAL A 2 -34.17 -32.20 -36.27
N ALA A 3 -33.47 -32.83 -37.20
CA ALA A 3 -32.02 -32.94 -37.12
C ALA A 3 -31.41 -31.60 -37.54
N ARG A 4 -30.64 -30.98 -36.65
CA ARG A 4 -29.84 -29.79 -36.92
C ARG A 4 -28.38 -30.17 -37.07
N LYS A 5 -27.66 -29.40 -37.87
CA LYS A 5 -26.22 -29.53 -38.02
C LYS A 5 -25.56 -28.31 -37.41
N PHE A 6 -24.81 -28.51 -36.32
CA PHE A 6 -24.00 -27.47 -35.70
C PHE A 6 -22.57 -27.53 -36.23
N GLN A 7 -22.01 -26.38 -36.57
CA GLN A 7 -20.58 -26.20 -36.80
C GLN A 7 -19.96 -25.65 -35.52
N VAL A 8 -19.22 -26.49 -34.79
CA VAL A 8 -18.65 -26.15 -33.49
C VAL A 8 -17.15 -25.92 -33.62
N ARG A 9 -16.70 -24.70 -33.33
CA ARG A 9 -15.27 -24.35 -33.27
C ARG A 9 -14.72 -24.60 -31.87
N HIS A 10 -13.63 -25.36 -31.77
CA HIS A 10 -12.85 -25.50 -30.54
C HIS A 10 -11.36 -25.42 -30.87
N ASN A 11 -10.64 -24.53 -30.19
CA ASN A 11 -9.27 -24.14 -30.53
C ASN A 11 -9.18 -23.74 -32.02
N ASP A 12 -8.23 -24.31 -32.77
CA ASP A 12 -8.03 -24.07 -34.20
C ASP A 12 -8.76 -25.11 -35.10
N ALA A 13 -9.70 -25.89 -34.54
CA ALA A 13 -10.43 -26.94 -35.24
C ALA A 13 -11.94 -26.64 -35.31
N ASP A 14 -12.56 -27.03 -36.43
CA ASP A 14 -13.99 -26.96 -36.65
C ASP A 14 -14.57 -28.38 -36.72
N PHE A 15 -15.60 -28.64 -35.92
CA PHE A 15 -16.31 -29.91 -35.81
C PHE A 15 -17.73 -29.77 -36.35
N VAL A 16 -18.24 -30.82 -37.00
CA VAL A 16 -19.62 -30.87 -37.48
C VAL A 16 -20.38 -31.86 -36.59
N VAL A 17 -21.44 -31.40 -35.94
CA VAL A 17 -22.26 -32.18 -35.02
C VAL A 17 -23.67 -32.27 -35.57
N ASP A 18 -24.11 -33.48 -35.90
CA ASP A 18 -25.50 -33.75 -36.24
C ASP A 18 -26.27 -34.01 -34.93
N TYR A 19 -27.20 -33.12 -34.61
CA TYR A 19 -27.92 -33.07 -33.34
C TYR A 19 -29.42 -33.21 -33.56
N ASP A 20 -30.07 -34.13 -32.85
CA ASP A 20 -31.54 -34.20 -32.83
C ASP A 20 -32.06 -33.18 -31.82
N THR A 21 -32.92 -32.26 -32.24
CA THR A 21 -33.48 -31.26 -31.32
C THR A 21 -34.44 -31.86 -30.28
N ASP A 22 -34.87 -33.11 -30.48
CA ASP A 22 -35.62 -33.86 -29.48
C ASP A 22 -34.71 -34.29 -28.30
N ASP A 23 -33.38 -34.29 -28.51
CA ASP A 23 -32.40 -34.50 -27.46
C ASP A 23 -32.21 -33.21 -26.65
N GLY A 24 -32.01 -33.33 -25.34
CA GLY A 24 -31.74 -32.18 -24.46
C GLY A 24 -30.29 -31.71 -24.53
N PHE A 25 -30.01 -30.48 -24.06
CA PHE A 25 -28.69 -29.84 -24.13
C PHE A 25 -27.53 -30.70 -23.58
N GLU A 26 -27.79 -31.52 -22.56
CA GLU A 26 -26.80 -32.47 -22.05
C GLU A 26 -26.30 -33.46 -23.11
N THR A 27 -27.17 -33.94 -24.00
CA THR A 27 -26.76 -34.81 -25.12
C THR A 27 -25.78 -34.11 -26.04
N LEU A 28 -25.99 -32.82 -26.33
CA LEU A 28 -25.06 -32.02 -27.14
C LEU A 28 -23.68 -31.97 -26.46
N LYS A 29 -23.64 -31.78 -25.14
CA LYS A 29 -22.39 -31.74 -24.38
C LYS A 29 -21.65 -33.08 -24.42
N PHE A 30 -22.34 -34.22 -24.31
CA PHE A 30 -21.71 -35.54 -24.45
C PHE A 30 -21.18 -35.81 -25.87
N GLN A 31 -21.90 -35.38 -26.90
CA GLN A 31 -21.42 -35.47 -28.28
C GLN A 31 -20.15 -34.63 -28.48
N LEU A 32 -20.12 -33.41 -27.94
CA LEU A 32 -18.94 -32.56 -27.98
C LEU A 32 -17.76 -33.12 -27.18
N PHE A 33 -18.00 -33.76 -26.05
CA PHE A 33 -16.96 -34.46 -25.30
C PHE A 33 -16.29 -35.54 -26.15
N SER A 34 -17.08 -36.32 -26.88
CA SER A 34 -16.56 -37.39 -27.76
C SER A 34 -15.67 -36.86 -28.89
N LEU A 35 -15.85 -35.59 -29.30
CA LEU A 35 -15.10 -34.95 -30.39
C LEU A 35 -13.90 -34.12 -29.89
N THR A 36 -14.00 -33.54 -28.70
CA THR A 36 -13.06 -32.53 -28.21
C THR A 36 -12.32 -32.95 -26.94
N SER A 37 -12.76 -34.03 -26.28
CA SER A 37 -12.31 -34.47 -24.96
C SER A 37 -12.52 -33.45 -23.82
N VAL A 38 -13.25 -32.35 -24.06
CA VAL A 38 -13.66 -31.41 -23.01
C VAL A 38 -14.84 -32.00 -22.25
N VAL A 39 -14.67 -32.31 -20.97
CA VAL A 39 -15.73 -32.93 -20.16
C VAL A 39 -16.96 -32.02 -20.09
N PRO A 40 -18.20 -32.55 -20.11
CA PRO A 40 -19.43 -31.76 -20.16
C PRO A 40 -19.51 -30.60 -19.16
N ASP A 41 -19.06 -30.81 -17.92
CA ASP A 41 -19.09 -29.79 -16.86
C ASP A 41 -18.15 -28.60 -17.12
N ASP A 42 -17.13 -28.79 -17.96
CA ASP A 42 -16.14 -27.77 -18.32
C ASP A 42 -16.46 -27.10 -19.66
N GLN A 43 -17.56 -27.46 -20.31
CA GLN A 43 -17.95 -26.94 -21.63
C GLN A 43 -18.72 -25.64 -21.52
N LYS A 44 -18.11 -24.54 -21.98
CA LYS A 44 -18.79 -23.27 -22.25
C LYS A 44 -19.08 -23.15 -23.74
N ILE A 45 -20.34 -23.33 -24.12
CA ILE A 45 -20.80 -23.32 -25.51
C ILE A 45 -21.40 -21.96 -25.82
N ILE A 46 -20.88 -21.28 -26.86
CA ILE A 46 -21.28 -19.93 -27.25
C ILE A 46 -21.86 -19.98 -28.67
N ALA A 47 -23.10 -19.52 -28.85
CA ALA A 47 -23.66 -19.26 -30.17
C ALA A 47 -23.01 -18.00 -30.75
N LEU A 48 -22.24 -18.15 -31.83
CA LEU A 48 -21.37 -17.09 -32.34
C LEU A 48 -22.13 -15.90 -32.91
N ASP A 49 -23.23 -16.14 -33.62
CA ASP A 49 -23.98 -15.07 -34.29
C ASP A 49 -24.81 -14.24 -33.29
N GLU A 50 -25.17 -14.83 -32.14
CA GLU A 50 -25.92 -14.18 -31.06
C GLU A 50 -25.01 -13.69 -29.93
N ASN A 51 -23.74 -14.11 -29.93
CA ASN A 51 -22.79 -13.96 -28.82
C ASN A 51 -23.40 -14.36 -27.46
N ARG A 52 -24.15 -15.47 -27.46
CA ARG A 52 -24.93 -15.96 -26.31
C ARG A 52 -24.35 -17.27 -25.80
N VAL A 53 -24.14 -17.38 -24.49
CA VAL A 53 -23.78 -18.65 -23.84
C VAL A 53 -25.03 -19.52 -23.75
N LEU A 54 -24.90 -20.78 -24.17
CA LEU A 54 -25.97 -21.77 -24.09
C LEU A 54 -26.00 -22.42 -22.71
N SER A 55 -27.20 -22.80 -22.29
CA SER A 55 -27.52 -23.45 -21.02
C SER A 55 -28.63 -24.47 -21.22
N ASP A 56 -28.97 -25.24 -20.18
CA ASP A 56 -30.03 -26.25 -20.22
C ASP A 56 -31.40 -25.69 -20.66
N ASP A 57 -31.68 -24.42 -20.35
CA ASP A 57 -32.92 -23.73 -20.73
C ASP A 57 -32.87 -23.12 -22.15
N SER A 58 -31.77 -23.28 -22.87
CA SER A 58 -31.60 -22.69 -24.20
C SER A 58 -32.37 -23.48 -25.24
N ASP A 59 -33.19 -22.80 -26.04
CA ASP A 59 -33.91 -23.41 -27.15
C ASP A 59 -32.97 -23.69 -28.33
N LEU A 60 -32.43 -24.91 -28.37
CA LEU A 60 -31.51 -25.37 -29.40
C LEU A 60 -32.16 -25.48 -30.80
N ILE A 61 -33.48 -25.32 -30.92
CA ILE A 61 -34.17 -25.26 -32.21
C ILE A 61 -33.91 -23.93 -32.90
N SER A 62 -33.84 -22.83 -32.15
CA SER A 62 -33.75 -21.46 -32.69
C SER A 62 -32.33 -20.87 -32.68
N VAL A 63 -31.40 -21.48 -31.95
CA VAL A 63 -30.00 -21.02 -31.83
C VAL A 63 -29.23 -21.08 -33.16
N SER A 64 -28.29 -20.16 -33.39
CA SER A 64 -27.37 -20.22 -34.55
C SER A 64 -26.67 -21.59 -34.73
N GLU A 65 -26.49 -22.01 -35.98
CA GLU A 65 -25.74 -23.24 -36.33
C GLU A 65 -24.24 -23.15 -35.99
N ARG A 66 -23.71 -21.94 -35.79
CA ARG A 66 -22.29 -21.71 -35.54
C ARG A 66 -22.03 -21.56 -34.05
N LEU A 67 -21.41 -22.58 -33.46
CA LEU A 67 -21.08 -22.60 -32.04
C LEU A 67 -19.57 -22.49 -31.83
N ARG A 68 -19.17 -21.98 -30.68
CA ARG A 68 -17.80 -22.04 -30.17
C ARG A 68 -17.79 -22.74 -28.83
N LEU A 69 -16.99 -23.79 -28.72
CA LEU A 69 -16.73 -24.47 -27.46
C LEU A 69 -15.45 -23.92 -26.83
N VAL A 70 -15.55 -23.46 -25.59
CA VAL A 70 -14.43 -23.03 -24.76
C VAL A 70 -14.39 -23.94 -23.53
N SER A 71 -13.21 -24.47 -23.22
CA SER A 71 -12.95 -25.16 -21.95
C SER A 71 -12.81 -24.12 -20.86
N VAL A 72 -13.66 -24.18 -19.82
CA VAL A 72 -13.59 -23.23 -18.71
C VAL A 72 -12.26 -23.32 -17.98
N ASN A 73 -11.72 -24.54 -17.82
CA ASN A 73 -10.42 -24.76 -17.19
C ASN A 73 -9.30 -24.06 -17.97
N ASP A 74 -9.34 -24.12 -19.30
CA ASP A 74 -8.35 -23.45 -20.16
C ASP A 74 -8.48 -21.92 -20.07
N GLU A 75 -9.71 -21.39 -20.05
CA GLU A 75 -9.96 -19.95 -19.89
C GLU A 75 -9.38 -19.43 -18.55
N VAL A 76 -9.61 -20.13 -17.44
CA VAL A 76 -9.06 -19.77 -16.12
C VAL A 76 -7.53 -19.91 -16.11
N ASN A 77 -7.00 -20.97 -16.73
CA ASN A 77 -5.55 -21.17 -16.86
C ASN A 77 -4.89 -20.03 -17.65
N GLU A 78 -5.44 -19.64 -18.80
CA GLU A 78 -4.94 -18.53 -19.62
C GLU A 78 -4.99 -17.18 -18.89
N GLN A 79 -5.96 -16.98 -17.99
CA GLN A 79 -6.04 -15.77 -17.17
C GLN A 79 -4.97 -15.72 -16.07
N ILE A 80 -4.63 -16.85 -15.45
CA ILE A 80 -3.69 -16.93 -14.33
C ILE A 80 -2.23 -16.99 -14.82
N ARG A 81 -1.95 -17.76 -15.87
CA ARG A 81 -0.58 -18.07 -16.36
C ARG A 81 0.32 -16.83 -16.55
N PRO A 82 -0.13 -15.73 -17.20
CA PRO A 82 0.72 -14.56 -17.40
C PRO A 82 1.21 -13.92 -16.09
N TYR A 83 0.44 -14.08 -15.01
CA TYR A 83 0.81 -13.56 -13.70
C TYR A 83 1.84 -14.45 -12.98
N ILE A 84 1.89 -15.76 -13.26
CA ILE A 84 2.96 -16.65 -12.77
C ILE A 84 4.31 -16.19 -13.34
N ASP A 85 4.37 -15.92 -14.64
CA ASP A 85 5.60 -15.43 -15.27
C ASP A 85 6.00 -14.04 -14.75
N LYS A 86 5.00 -13.18 -14.50
CA LYS A 86 5.22 -11.88 -13.87
C LYS A 86 5.83 -11.99 -12.48
N VAL A 87 5.29 -12.82 -11.58
CA VAL A 87 5.83 -12.94 -10.22
C VAL A 87 7.24 -13.56 -10.20
N ARG A 88 7.59 -14.38 -11.19
CA ARG A 88 8.95 -14.91 -11.34
C ARG A 88 9.98 -13.80 -11.62
N MET A 89 9.60 -12.74 -12.35
CA MET A 89 10.49 -11.59 -12.57
C MET A 89 10.86 -10.88 -11.28
N TYR A 90 10.03 -10.96 -10.23
CA TYR A 90 10.31 -10.31 -8.95
C TYR A 90 11.48 -10.95 -8.21
N GLU A 91 11.87 -12.17 -8.59
CA GLU A 91 12.94 -12.94 -7.96
C GLU A 91 14.33 -12.62 -8.53
N ASP A 92 14.42 -11.80 -9.58
CA ASP A 92 15.70 -11.39 -10.16
C ASP A 92 16.47 -10.46 -9.18
N PRO A 93 17.70 -10.82 -8.74
CA PRO A 93 18.45 -10.02 -7.78
C PRO A 93 18.85 -8.63 -8.27
N VAL A 94 19.11 -8.47 -9.58
CA VAL A 94 19.45 -7.17 -10.18
C VAL A 94 18.23 -6.26 -10.15
N TYR A 95 17.05 -6.83 -10.45
CA TYR A 95 15.78 -6.12 -10.35
C TYR A 95 15.54 -5.68 -8.91
N GLN A 96 15.65 -6.60 -7.94
CA GLN A 96 15.44 -6.28 -6.52
C GLN A 96 16.37 -5.18 -6.03
N GLN A 97 17.66 -5.21 -6.39
CA GLN A 97 18.60 -4.14 -6.04
C GLN A 97 18.21 -2.79 -6.65
N ALA A 98 17.67 -2.77 -7.87
CA ALA A 98 17.19 -1.54 -8.48
C ALA A 98 16.02 -0.92 -7.70
N ALA A 99 15.07 -1.75 -7.25
CA ALA A 99 13.96 -1.31 -6.41
C ALA A 99 14.41 -0.82 -5.01
N GLN A 100 15.34 -1.52 -4.37
CA GLN A 100 15.87 -1.10 -3.07
C GLN A 100 16.54 0.28 -3.13
N LYS A 101 17.21 0.61 -4.25
CA LYS A 101 17.85 1.91 -4.46
C LYS A 101 16.88 3.08 -4.65
N THR A 102 15.63 2.81 -5.03
CA THR A 102 14.63 3.87 -5.27
C THR A 102 13.83 4.24 -4.04
N ALA A 103 13.77 3.37 -3.03
CA ALA A 103 13.04 3.63 -1.78
C ALA A 103 13.92 4.37 -0.75
N PRO A 104 13.38 5.35 0.00
CA PRO A 104 14.12 6.09 1.02
C PRO A 104 14.21 5.28 2.31
N VAL A 105 15.02 4.21 2.33
CA VAL A 105 15.06 3.20 3.40
C VAL A 105 15.24 3.82 4.79
N ASP A 106 16.16 4.77 4.96
CA ASP A 106 16.42 5.43 6.25
C ASP A 106 15.17 6.17 6.77
N GLU A 107 14.45 6.89 5.90
CA GLU A 107 13.22 7.61 6.25
C GLU A 107 12.09 6.64 6.63
N LEU A 108 11.98 5.51 5.91
CA LEU A 108 10.97 4.49 6.19
C LEU A 108 11.25 3.76 7.50
N GLU A 109 12.51 3.40 7.77
CA GLU A 109 12.93 2.83 9.06
C GLU A 109 12.65 3.80 10.21
N GLU A 110 13.00 5.08 10.06
CA GLU A 110 12.72 6.09 11.07
C GLU A 110 11.22 6.17 11.37
N LYS A 111 10.38 6.28 10.33
CA LYS A 111 8.93 6.35 10.48
C LYS A 111 8.35 5.10 11.13
N ALA A 112 8.89 3.92 10.80
CA ALA A 112 8.44 2.65 11.37
C ALA A 112 8.74 2.58 12.87
N LEU A 113 9.97 2.93 13.27
CA LEU A 113 10.37 2.95 14.68
C LEU A 113 9.63 4.03 15.48
N VAL A 114 9.43 5.21 14.90
CA VAL A 114 8.62 6.27 15.52
C VAL A 114 7.17 5.83 15.73
N ALA A 115 6.58 5.10 14.78
CA ALA A 115 5.22 4.57 14.92
C ALA A 115 5.12 3.58 16.09
N LEU A 116 6.08 2.66 16.22
CA LEU A 116 6.15 1.71 17.34
C LEU A 116 6.38 2.43 18.69
N ALA A 117 7.26 3.44 18.71
CA ALA A 117 7.54 4.21 19.92
C ALA A 117 6.32 5.03 20.38
N LYS A 118 5.50 5.54 19.45
CA LYS A 118 4.21 6.19 19.75
C LYS A 118 3.19 5.23 20.40
N GLU A 119 3.32 3.93 20.17
CA GLU A 119 2.55 2.89 20.85
C GLU A 119 3.19 2.45 22.19
N GLY A 120 4.32 3.06 22.55
CA GLY A 120 5.07 2.79 23.77
C GLY A 120 6.14 1.71 23.64
N ASN A 121 6.37 1.16 22.43
CA ASN A 121 7.38 0.15 22.17
C ASN A 121 8.68 0.79 21.65
N PHE A 122 9.62 1.08 22.57
CA PHE A 122 10.95 1.64 22.26
C PHE A 122 12.02 0.58 21.99
N GLU A 123 11.74 -0.70 22.30
CA GLU A 123 12.65 -1.82 22.07
C GLU A 123 11.96 -2.92 21.26
N PRO A 124 11.47 -2.60 20.05
CA PRO A 124 10.72 -3.56 19.25
C PRO A 124 11.60 -4.71 18.77
N SER A 125 11.04 -5.92 18.74
CA SER A 125 11.65 -7.08 18.11
C SER A 125 11.84 -6.87 16.60
N LYS A 126 12.73 -7.65 15.98
CA LYS A 126 12.95 -7.58 14.52
C LYS A 126 11.65 -7.81 13.73
N VAL A 127 10.80 -8.71 14.20
CA VAL A 127 9.50 -9.03 13.57
C VAL A 127 8.55 -7.83 13.61
N GLU A 128 8.49 -7.09 14.72
CA GLU A 128 7.69 -5.86 14.83
C GLU A 128 8.25 -4.74 13.95
N GLN A 129 9.58 -4.58 13.90
CA GLN A 129 10.24 -3.61 13.04
C GLN A 129 9.96 -3.89 11.56
N ASP A 130 10.09 -5.15 11.12
CA ASP A 130 9.84 -5.56 9.74
C ASP A 130 8.36 -5.39 9.37
N HIS A 131 7.44 -5.68 10.29
CA HIS A 131 6.02 -5.41 10.10
C HIS A 131 5.74 -3.91 9.95
N ALA A 132 6.27 -3.07 10.85
CA ALA A 132 6.07 -1.62 10.79
C ALA A 132 6.70 -1.00 9.52
N PHE A 133 7.87 -1.49 9.10
CA PHE A 133 8.52 -1.07 7.85
C PHE A 133 7.65 -1.38 6.63
N LEU A 134 7.04 -2.58 6.56
CA LEU A 134 6.12 -2.94 5.47
C LEU A 134 4.95 -1.97 5.36
N LEU A 135 4.38 -1.53 6.49
CA LEU A 135 3.31 -0.53 6.49
C LEU A 135 3.82 0.84 6.01
N GLN A 136 5.00 1.28 6.43
CA GLN A 136 5.59 2.53 5.93
C GLN A 136 5.92 2.45 4.43
N LEU A 137 6.35 1.29 3.93
CA LEU A 137 6.58 1.04 2.52
C LEU A 137 5.27 1.18 1.73
N LEU A 138 4.15 0.65 2.22
CA LEU A 138 2.81 0.82 1.63
C LEU A 138 2.44 2.31 1.52
N PHE A 139 2.55 3.06 2.62
CA PHE A 139 2.18 4.48 2.64
C PHE A 139 3.09 5.34 1.76
N TRP A 140 4.39 5.04 1.74
CA TRP A 140 5.33 5.70 0.84
C TRP A 140 5.04 5.38 -0.62
N PHE A 141 4.75 4.12 -0.95
CA PHE A 141 4.40 3.72 -2.30
C PHE A 141 3.15 4.49 -2.79
N LYS A 142 2.13 4.59 -1.94
CA LYS A 142 0.90 5.34 -2.23
C LYS A 142 1.15 6.81 -2.56
N LYS A 143 2.16 7.44 -1.94
CA LYS A 143 2.54 8.84 -2.18
C LYS A 143 3.51 9.00 -3.36
N SER A 144 4.31 7.98 -3.66
CA SER A 144 5.37 8.05 -4.67
C SER A 144 4.95 7.54 -6.05
N PHE A 145 3.89 6.72 -6.14
CA PHE A 145 3.35 6.21 -7.39
C PHE A 145 2.08 6.97 -7.78
N ARG A 146 1.95 7.36 -9.05
CA ARG A 146 0.87 8.24 -9.53
C ARG A 146 -0.24 7.45 -10.23
N TRP A 147 -1.48 7.75 -9.85
CA TRP A 147 -2.66 7.20 -10.52
C TRP A 147 -2.91 7.93 -11.84
N VAL A 148 -3.18 7.19 -12.92
CA VAL A 148 -3.44 7.75 -14.25
C VAL A 148 -4.80 7.29 -14.77
N ASN A 149 -5.79 8.19 -14.74
CA ASN A 149 -7.05 8.00 -15.47
C ASN A 149 -6.84 8.30 -16.96
N VAL A 150 -6.34 9.50 -17.24
CA VAL A 150 -6.05 10.04 -18.56
C VAL A 150 -4.67 10.71 -18.47
N PRO A 151 -3.70 10.35 -19.34
CA PRO A 151 -2.37 10.94 -19.31
C PRO A 151 -2.40 12.40 -19.81
N PRO A 152 -1.57 13.30 -19.24
CA PRO A 152 -1.36 14.62 -19.82
C PRO A 152 -0.61 14.49 -21.16
N CYS A 153 -0.69 15.53 -22.00
CA CYS A 153 0.02 15.55 -23.27
C CYS A 153 1.53 15.54 -23.07
N ASP A 154 2.24 14.64 -23.76
CA ASP A 154 3.71 14.50 -23.68
C ASP A 154 4.46 15.74 -24.18
N VAL A 155 3.82 16.56 -25.02
CA VAL A 155 4.45 17.73 -25.65
C VAL A 155 4.19 19.03 -24.87
N CYS A 156 2.95 19.24 -24.39
CA CYS A 156 2.56 20.51 -23.79
C CYS A 156 1.96 20.40 -22.37
N GLY A 157 1.85 19.18 -21.82
CA GLY A 157 1.33 18.94 -20.47
C GLY A 157 -0.18 19.16 -20.30
N SER A 158 -0.89 19.64 -21.32
CA SER A 158 -2.34 19.89 -21.26
C SER A 158 -3.15 18.58 -21.21
N GLU A 159 -4.41 18.68 -20.80
CA GLU A 159 -5.34 17.55 -20.79
C GLU A 159 -5.55 16.95 -22.18
N THR A 160 -5.78 15.64 -22.21
CA THR A 160 -6.02 14.86 -23.43
C THR A 160 -7.38 14.18 -23.38
N ILE A 161 -7.88 13.73 -24.52
CA ILE A 161 -9.10 12.92 -24.62
C ILE A 161 -8.79 11.53 -25.17
N PRO A 162 -9.50 10.48 -24.72
CA PRO A 162 -9.33 9.14 -25.28
C PRO A 162 -9.62 9.13 -26.78
N ARG A 163 -8.75 8.51 -27.57
CA ARG A 163 -8.90 8.35 -29.02
C ARG A 163 -9.08 6.89 -29.44
N GLY A 164 -8.58 5.94 -28.65
CA GLY A 164 -8.75 4.50 -28.91
C GLY A 164 -7.58 3.68 -28.40
N LYS A 165 -7.42 2.48 -28.97
CA LYS A 165 -6.32 1.56 -28.67
C LYS A 165 -5.33 1.56 -29.83
N GLY A 166 -4.04 1.41 -29.53
CA GLY A 166 -2.96 1.22 -30.49
C GLY A 166 -2.18 -0.06 -30.22
N SER A 167 -1.39 -0.49 -31.19
CA SER A 167 -0.41 -1.56 -31.00
C SER A 167 0.84 -1.03 -30.28
N PRO A 168 1.44 -1.84 -29.38
CA PRO A 168 2.77 -1.56 -28.85
C PRO A 168 3.80 -1.45 -29.97
N ASN A 169 4.75 -0.51 -29.85
CA ASN A 169 5.95 -0.50 -30.67
C ASN A 169 7.02 -1.44 -30.09
N ASP A 170 8.16 -1.62 -30.77
CA ASP A 170 9.21 -2.55 -30.34
C ASP A 170 9.74 -2.23 -28.94
N SER A 171 9.97 -0.94 -28.65
CA SER A 171 10.45 -0.51 -27.33
C SER A 171 9.42 -0.74 -26.23
N GLU A 172 8.13 -0.54 -26.52
CA GLU A 172 7.04 -0.75 -25.56
C GLU A 172 6.84 -2.24 -25.28
N SER A 173 6.92 -3.06 -26.34
CA SER A 173 6.80 -4.52 -26.27
C SER A 173 7.92 -5.15 -25.44
N GLN A 174 9.14 -4.61 -25.55
CA GLN A 174 10.29 -5.06 -24.75
C GLN A 174 10.04 -4.96 -23.24
N TYR A 175 9.24 -3.98 -22.79
CA TYR A 175 8.86 -3.80 -21.38
C TYR A 175 7.50 -4.42 -21.03
N GLY A 176 7.07 -5.42 -21.82
CA GLY A 176 5.87 -6.21 -21.57
C GLY A 176 4.56 -5.45 -21.78
N ALA A 177 4.54 -4.37 -22.55
CA ALA A 177 3.27 -3.72 -22.92
C ALA A 177 2.53 -4.60 -23.96
N SER A 178 1.37 -5.12 -23.58
CA SER A 178 0.49 -5.87 -24.49
C SER A 178 -0.57 -4.99 -25.16
N ARG A 179 -0.84 -3.81 -24.59
CA ARG A 179 -1.81 -2.85 -25.11
C ARG A 179 -1.35 -1.41 -24.88
N VAL A 180 -1.72 -0.53 -25.79
CA VAL A 180 -1.46 0.91 -25.69
C VAL A 180 -2.77 1.67 -25.83
N GLU A 181 -3.02 2.58 -24.90
CA GLU A 181 -4.14 3.51 -24.98
C GLU A 181 -3.67 4.80 -25.66
N LEU A 182 -4.41 5.29 -26.65
CA LEU A 182 -4.08 6.48 -27.42
C LEU A 182 -4.96 7.64 -27.00
N TYR A 183 -4.32 8.79 -26.80
CA TYR A 183 -4.95 10.02 -26.35
C TYR A 183 -4.63 11.18 -27.29
N TRP A 184 -5.57 12.11 -27.44
CA TRP A 184 -5.44 13.28 -28.31
C TRP A 184 -5.44 14.58 -27.52
N CYS A 185 -4.43 15.41 -27.73
CA CYS A 185 -4.38 16.74 -27.14
C CYS A 185 -5.17 17.74 -27.99
N LYS A 186 -6.14 18.42 -27.37
CA LYS A 186 -6.94 19.47 -28.04
C LYS A 186 -6.16 20.77 -28.30
N ILE A 187 -5.04 20.98 -27.62
CA ILE A 187 -4.25 22.23 -27.69
C ILE A 187 -3.18 22.14 -28.78
N CYS A 188 -2.25 21.19 -28.68
CA CYS A 188 -1.15 21.07 -29.66
C CYS A 188 -1.42 20.06 -30.79
N LEU A 189 -2.58 19.40 -30.79
CA LEU A 189 -2.98 18.44 -31.82
C LEU A 189 -1.98 17.29 -32.00
N LYS A 190 -1.31 16.90 -30.91
CA LYS A 190 -0.42 15.74 -30.85
C LYS A 190 -1.09 14.58 -30.14
N SER A 191 -0.65 13.37 -30.48
CA SER A 191 -1.12 12.14 -29.84
C SER A 191 -0.17 11.74 -28.72
N THR A 192 -0.73 11.36 -27.58
CA THR A 192 -0.02 10.80 -26.44
C THR A 192 -0.34 9.31 -26.33
N ARG A 193 0.68 8.52 -25.99
CA ARG A 193 0.59 7.07 -25.85
C ARG A 193 0.65 6.70 -24.38
N PHE A 194 -0.18 5.77 -23.96
CA PHE A 194 -0.14 5.21 -22.62
C PHE A 194 -0.02 3.69 -22.71
N PRO A 195 1.22 3.18 -22.83
CA PRO A 195 1.49 1.74 -22.83
C PRO A 195 1.24 1.14 -21.46
N ARG A 196 0.56 0.00 -21.42
CA ARG A 196 0.26 -0.74 -20.18
C ARG A 196 1.39 -1.73 -19.90
N TYR A 197 2.49 -1.22 -19.32
CA TYR A 197 3.69 -1.98 -19.04
C TYR A 197 3.49 -3.06 -17.98
N ASN A 198 4.14 -4.22 -18.18
CA ASN A 198 4.15 -5.31 -17.20
C ASN A 198 5.54 -5.55 -16.61
N ASP A 199 6.61 -5.02 -17.21
CA ASP A 199 7.96 -5.11 -16.65
C ASP A 199 8.08 -4.23 -15.39
N PRO A 200 8.40 -4.81 -14.22
CA PRO A 200 8.50 -4.06 -12.97
C PRO A 200 9.63 -3.02 -12.95
N LEU A 201 10.75 -3.22 -13.65
CA LEU A 201 11.78 -2.18 -13.77
C LEU A 201 11.26 -0.96 -14.51
N LYS A 202 10.48 -1.17 -15.58
CA LYS A 202 9.87 -0.05 -16.29
C LYS A 202 8.89 0.71 -15.39
N LEU A 203 8.20 0.02 -14.49
CA LEU A 203 7.30 0.64 -13.52
C LEU A 203 8.04 1.43 -12.42
N LEU A 204 9.29 1.07 -12.08
CA LEU A 204 10.14 1.89 -11.19
C LEU A 204 10.49 3.25 -11.82
N GLU A 205 10.63 3.28 -13.15
CA GLU A 205 10.91 4.48 -13.93
C GLU A 205 9.65 5.33 -14.13
N THR A 206 8.57 4.73 -14.64
CA THR A 206 7.35 5.48 -14.98
C THR A 206 6.58 5.96 -13.76
N ARG A 207 6.71 5.24 -12.63
CA ARG A 207 6.05 5.51 -11.34
C ARG A 207 4.58 5.88 -11.46
N SER A 208 3.89 5.28 -12.44
CA SER A 208 2.51 5.64 -12.72
C SER A 208 1.75 4.54 -13.44
N GLY A 209 0.43 4.53 -13.26
CA GLY A 209 -0.45 3.52 -13.85
C GLY A 209 -1.82 3.45 -13.17
N ARG A 210 -2.49 2.30 -13.31
CA ARG A 210 -3.75 1.94 -12.63
C ARG A 210 -3.53 0.71 -11.74
N CYS A 211 -4.59 0.13 -11.18
CA CYS A 211 -4.49 -0.99 -10.22
C CYS A 211 -3.50 -2.09 -10.65
N GLY A 212 -3.54 -2.47 -11.93
CA GLY A 212 -2.58 -3.41 -12.56
C GLY A 212 -1.11 -3.07 -12.29
N GLU A 213 -0.68 -1.88 -12.71
CA GLU A 213 0.71 -1.42 -12.54
C GLU A 213 1.06 -1.15 -11.07
N TRP A 214 0.09 -0.64 -10.29
CA TRP A 214 0.24 -0.37 -8.87
C TRP A 214 0.52 -1.66 -8.07
N ALA A 215 -0.33 -2.67 -8.20
CA ALA A 215 -0.16 -3.94 -7.51
C ALA A 215 1.08 -4.71 -8.00
N ASN A 216 1.38 -4.65 -9.31
CA ASN A 216 2.60 -5.24 -9.88
C ASN A 216 3.86 -4.64 -9.22
N CYS A 217 4.01 -3.32 -9.30
CA CYS A 217 5.19 -2.63 -8.78
C CYS A 217 5.29 -2.72 -7.25
N PHE A 218 4.18 -2.61 -6.51
CA PHE A 218 4.19 -2.74 -5.05
C PHE A 218 4.53 -4.16 -4.58
N THR A 219 3.96 -5.20 -5.20
CA THR A 219 4.31 -6.59 -4.88
C THR A 219 5.80 -6.85 -5.14
N PHE A 220 6.33 -6.28 -6.22
CA PHE A 220 7.76 -6.33 -6.51
C PHE A 220 8.61 -5.62 -5.44
N TYR A 221 8.22 -4.42 -4.96
CA TYR A 221 8.89 -3.79 -3.81
C TYR A 221 8.88 -4.69 -2.58
N CYS A 222 7.75 -5.32 -2.26
CA CYS A 222 7.67 -6.24 -1.12
C CYS A 222 8.65 -7.41 -1.26
N ARG A 223 8.72 -8.03 -2.45
CA ARG A 223 9.71 -9.08 -2.74
C ARG A 223 11.15 -8.57 -2.65
N ALA A 224 11.42 -7.37 -3.18
CA ALA A 224 12.74 -6.75 -3.12
C ALA A 224 13.22 -6.47 -1.69
N PHE A 225 12.30 -6.16 -0.76
CA PHE A 225 12.62 -6.01 0.66
C PHE A 225 12.57 -7.33 1.46
N GLY A 226 12.45 -8.48 0.78
CA GLY A 226 12.53 -9.80 1.39
C GLY A 226 11.22 -10.33 1.98
N TYR A 227 10.10 -9.63 1.82
CA TYR A 227 8.79 -10.09 2.28
C TYR A 227 8.27 -11.22 1.40
N GLU A 228 7.75 -12.29 2.00
CA GLU A 228 6.98 -13.29 1.26
C GLU A 228 5.68 -12.62 0.78
N SER A 229 5.49 -12.56 -0.54
CA SER A 229 4.42 -11.78 -1.15
C SER A 229 3.70 -12.53 -2.25
N ARG A 230 2.40 -12.28 -2.35
CA ARG A 230 1.53 -12.75 -3.43
C ARG A 230 0.92 -11.57 -4.15
N LEU A 231 0.83 -11.67 -5.48
CA LEU A 231 -0.03 -10.83 -6.27
C LEU A 231 -1.42 -11.48 -6.31
N ILE A 232 -2.45 -10.76 -5.90
CA ILE A 232 -3.82 -11.27 -5.90
C ILE A 232 -4.52 -10.78 -7.16
N LEU A 233 -5.05 -11.74 -7.91
CA LEU A 233 -5.82 -11.53 -9.11
C LEU A 233 -7.30 -11.74 -8.83
N ASP A 234 -8.07 -10.66 -8.88
CA ASP A 234 -9.52 -10.72 -8.94
C ASP A 234 -9.95 -10.73 -10.41
N LEU A 235 -10.62 -11.80 -10.81
CA LEU A 235 -10.99 -12.03 -12.22
C LEU A 235 -12.06 -11.04 -12.71
N ASP A 236 -12.68 -10.25 -11.81
CA ASP A 236 -13.59 -9.15 -12.14
C ASP A 236 -12.88 -7.77 -12.11
N ASP A 237 -11.68 -7.67 -12.68
CA ASP A 237 -10.95 -6.40 -12.95
C ASP A 237 -10.46 -5.65 -11.69
N HIS A 238 -9.79 -6.36 -10.77
CA HIS A 238 -8.96 -5.72 -9.74
C HIS A 238 -7.75 -6.57 -9.38
N VAL A 239 -6.71 -5.94 -8.83
CA VAL A 239 -5.51 -6.65 -8.33
C VAL A 239 -4.94 -5.94 -7.11
N TRP A 240 -4.35 -6.70 -6.20
CA TRP A 240 -3.72 -6.19 -4.98
C TRP A 240 -2.60 -7.14 -4.51
N THR A 241 -2.09 -6.94 -3.30
CA THR A 241 -0.96 -7.70 -2.74
C THR A 241 -1.36 -8.39 -1.43
N GLU A 242 -0.83 -9.59 -1.18
CA GLU A 242 -0.73 -10.12 0.19
C GLU A 242 0.74 -10.23 0.58
N CYS A 243 1.06 -10.03 1.85
CA CYS A 243 2.35 -10.37 2.44
C CYS A 243 2.17 -11.26 3.66
N PHE A 244 3.05 -12.25 3.85
CA PHE A 244 3.02 -13.08 5.05
C PHE A 244 3.58 -12.28 6.23
N SER A 245 2.74 -12.01 7.23
CA SER A 245 3.14 -11.30 8.43
C SER A 245 3.64 -12.28 9.47
N GLN A 246 4.95 -12.29 9.71
CA GLN A 246 5.56 -13.11 10.78
C GLN A 246 5.02 -12.73 12.17
N LEU A 247 4.61 -11.47 12.35
CA LEU A 247 3.98 -10.99 13.59
C LEU A 247 2.59 -11.61 13.82
N LEU A 248 1.79 -11.77 12.77
CA LEU A 248 0.43 -12.29 12.84
C LEU A 248 0.35 -13.80 12.57
N GLY A 249 1.42 -14.41 12.05
CA GLY A 249 1.46 -15.81 11.63
C GLY A 249 0.54 -16.15 10.46
N ARG A 250 0.18 -15.16 9.62
CA ARG A 250 -0.74 -15.34 8.47
C ARG A 250 -0.47 -14.36 7.34
N TRP A 251 -1.06 -14.66 6.17
CA TRP A 251 -1.15 -13.72 5.06
C TRP A 251 -2.00 -12.52 5.44
N MET A 252 -1.47 -11.33 5.16
CA MET A 252 -2.08 -10.04 5.41
C MET A 252 -2.36 -9.37 4.07
N HIS A 253 -3.58 -8.88 3.90
CA HIS A 253 -4.01 -8.11 2.73
C HIS A 253 -3.34 -6.73 2.71
N LEU A 254 -2.88 -6.27 1.54
CA LEU A 254 -2.42 -4.91 1.28
C LEU A 254 -2.96 -4.43 -0.08
N ASP A 255 -3.66 -3.30 -0.08
CA ASP A 255 -4.06 -2.61 -1.30
C ASP A 255 -3.24 -1.33 -1.47
N PRO A 256 -2.25 -1.31 -2.39
CA PRO A 256 -1.41 -0.13 -2.61
C PRO A 256 -2.17 1.05 -3.23
N CYS A 257 -3.26 0.79 -3.97
CA CYS A 257 -4.04 1.87 -4.59
C CYS A 257 -4.79 2.68 -3.53
N GLU A 258 -5.24 2.01 -2.47
CA GLU A 258 -6.02 2.60 -1.39
C GLU A 258 -5.17 2.93 -0.16
N GLY A 259 -3.93 2.44 -0.07
CA GLY A 259 -3.09 2.60 1.14
C GLY A 259 -3.62 1.81 2.33
N VAL A 260 -4.39 0.75 2.08
CA VAL A 260 -5.10 -0.02 3.11
C VAL A 260 -4.38 -1.35 3.35
N TYR A 261 -4.24 -1.73 4.61
CA TYR A 261 -3.72 -3.03 5.03
C TYR A 261 -4.71 -3.74 5.96
N ASP A 262 -4.67 -5.07 5.94
CA ASP A 262 -5.42 -6.00 6.78
C ASP A 262 -6.95 -5.79 6.86
N LYS A 263 -7.54 -5.30 5.78
CA LYS A 263 -8.99 -5.12 5.61
C LYS A 263 -9.49 -5.88 4.37
N PRO A 264 -9.47 -7.23 4.38
CA PRO A 264 -9.85 -8.01 3.19
C PRO A 264 -11.32 -7.82 2.78
N LEU A 265 -12.18 -7.40 3.70
CA LEU A 265 -13.59 -7.11 3.42
C LEU A 265 -13.82 -5.76 2.71
N LEU A 266 -12.75 -5.01 2.38
CA LEU A 266 -12.81 -3.73 1.68
C LEU A 266 -13.62 -3.80 0.39
N TYR A 267 -13.43 -4.86 -0.40
CA TYR A 267 -14.05 -4.98 -1.72
C TYR A 267 -15.54 -5.35 -1.61
N GLU A 268 -15.88 -6.41 -0.87
CA GLU A 268 -17.27 -6.84 -0.72
C GLU A 268 -18.12 -5.83 0.06
N LYS A 269 -17.61 -5.28 1.18
CA LYS A 269 -18.40 -4.38 2.04
C LYS A 269 -18.20 -2.91 1.72
N GLY A 270 -16.95 -2.47 1.55
CA GLY A 270 -16.64 -1.08 1.26
C GLY A 270 -17.10 -0.70 -0.15
N TRP A 271 -16.71 -1.47 -1.15
CA TRP A 271 -17.01 -1.18 -2.56
C TRP A 271 -18.32 -1.81 -3.04
N LYS A 272 -18.92 -2.70 -2.25
CA LYS A 272 -20.11 -3.49 -2.65
C LYS A 272 -19.85 -4.33 -3.91
N LYS A 273 -18.60 -4.76 -4.09
CA LYS A 273 -18.18 -5.55 -5.25
C LYS A 273 -18.71 -6.97 -5.16
N ASN A 274 -19.24 -7.47 -6.28
CA ASN A 274 -19.71 -8.83 -6.43
C ASN A 274 -18.55 -9.75 -6.84
N LEU A 275 -17.77 -10.21 -5.87
CA LEU A 275 -16.61 -11.07 -6.11
C LEU A 275 -17.00 -12.44 -6.71
N ASN A 276 -16.14 -12.96 -7.60
CA ASN A 276 -16.22 -14.31 -8.15
C ASN A 276 -15.00 -15.18 -7.75
N TYR A 277 -13.80 -14.67 -8.00
CA TYR A 277 -12.52 -15.31 -7.77
C TYR A 277 -11.52 -14.29 -7.26
N ALA A 278 -10.77 -14.63 -6.22
CA ALA A 278 -9.53 -13.96 -5.84
C ALA A 278 -8.42 -15.01 -5.76
N ILE A 279 -7.54 -15.00 -6.74
CA ILE A 279 -6.47 -15.99 -6.89
C ILE A 279 -5.14 -15.38 -6.45
N ALA A 280 -4.53 -15.96 -5.41
CA ALA A 280 -3.21 -15.58 -4.93
C ALA A 280 -2.11 -16.24 -5.76
N ILE A 281 -1.15 -15.46 -6.24
CA ILE A 281 -0.07 -15.92 -7.11
C ILE A 281 1.27 -15.50 -6.51
N SER A 282 2.17 -16.46 -6.29
CA SER A 282 3.53 -16.23 -5.77
C SER A 282 4.54 -17.13 -6.46
N LYS A 283 5.83 -16.94 -6.14
CA LYS A 283 6.90 -17.84 -6.59
C LYS A 283 6.67 -19.30 -6.17
N ASP A 284 5.99 -19.52 -5.03
CA ASP A 284 5.80 -20.83 -4.41
C ASP A 284 4.50 -21.51 -4.85
N GLY A 285 3.67 -20.87 -5.68
CA GLY A 285 2.45 -21.46 -6.21
C GLY A 285 1.26 -20.51 -6.28
N VAL A 286 0.10 -21.11 -6.52
CA VAL A 286 -1.18 -20.44 -6.76
C VAL A 286 -2.25 -21.00 -5.83
N CYS A 287 -3.06 -20.14 -5.22
CA CYS A 287 -4.09 -20.53 -4.25
C CYS A 287 -5.37 -19.73 -4.45
N ASP A 288 -6.53 -20.37 -4.29
CA ASP A 288 -7.80 -19.65 -4.21
C ASP A 288 -7.97 -19.07 -2.80
N VAL A 289 -7.90 -17.74 -2.70
CA VAL A 289 -8.06 -16.99 -1.45
C VAL A 289 -9.40 -16.25 -1.39
N THR A 290 -10.35 -16.54 -2.28
CA THR A 290 -11.65 -15.86 -2.38
C THR A 290 -12.37 -15.79 -1.03
N LYS A 291 -12.34 -16.88 -0.25
CA LYS A 291 -12.96 -16.96 1.09
C LYS A 291 -12.42 -15.93 2.09
N ARG A 292 -11.20 -15.41 1.91
CA ARG A 292 -10.66 -14.32 2.73
C ARG A 292 -11.43 -13.02 2.54
N TYR A 293 -11.90 -12.77 1.32
CA TYR A 293 -12.44 -11.50 0.85
C TYR A 293 -13.97 -11.42 0.85
N THR A 294 -14.65 -12.48 1.30
CA THR A 294 -16.11 -12.58 1.35
C THR A 294 -16.61 -13.14 2.68
N ARG A 295 -17.80 -12.74 3.10
CA ARG A 295 -18.62 -13.44 4.11
C ARG A 295 -19.92 -13.98 3.53
N LYS A 296 -20.11 -13.82 2.22
CA LYS A 296 -21.29 -14.20 1.46
C LYS A 296 -20.94 -15.27 0.44
N TRP A 297 -20.29 -16.34 0.88
CA TRP A 297 -19.84 -17.43 0.00
C TRP A 297 -20.98 -18.01 -0.86
N HIS A 298 -22.19 -18.11 -0.29
CA HIS A 298 -23.39 -18.54 -1.02
C HIS A 298 -23.79 -17.61 -2.18
N GLU A 299 -23.46 -16.31 -2.13
CA GLU A 299 -23.66 -15.36 -3.24
C GLU A 299 -22.51 -15.41 -4.26
N VAL A 300 -21.33 -15.89 -3.85
CA VAL A 300 -20.13 -16.01 -4.71
C VAL A 300 -20.20 -17.27 -5.57
N LEU A 301 -20.64 -18.40 -5.02
CA LEU A 301 -20.71 -19.69 -5.73
C LEU A 301 -21.43 -19.63 -7.09
N PRO A 302 -22.60 -18.98 -7.23
CA PRO A 302 -23.30 -18.90 -8.52
C PRO A 302 -22.59 -18.02 -9.57
N ARG A 303 -21.61 -17.21 -9.15
CA ARG A 303 -20.81 -16.36 -10.05
C ARG A 303 -19.55 -17.05 -10.55
N ARG A 304 -19.33 -18.30 -10.14
CA ARG A 304 -18.15 -19.11 -10.48
C ARG A 304 -18.52 -20.08 -11.60
N ASN A 305 -17.74 -20.04 -12.68
CA ASN A 305 -17.94 -20.81 -13.90
C ASN A 305 -17.18 -22.15 -13.90
N ILE A 306 -16.14 -22.32 -13.07
CA ILE A 306 -15.40 -23.57 -12.87
C ILE A 306 -15.87 -24.26 -11.57
N THR A 307 -15.99 -25.58 -11.58
CA THR A 307 -16.35 -26.35 -10.38
C THR A 307 -15.23 -26.29 -9.33
N GLU A 308 -15.58 -26.29 -8.05
CA GLU A 308 -14.57 -26.22 -6.97
C GLU A 308 -13.51 -27.34 -7.03
N PRO A 309 -13.86 -28.62 -7.32
CA PRO A 309 -12.86 -29.67 -7.49
C PRO A 309 -11.94 -29.45 -8.70
N ALA A 310 -12.49 -29.01 -9.84
CA ALA A 310 -11.71 -28.76 -11.04
C ALA A 310 -10.74 -27.58 -10.84
N LEU A 311 -11.20 -26.48 -10.22
CA LEU A 311 -10.33 -25.36 -9.87
C LEU A 311 -9.23 -25.81 -8.90
N SER A 312 -9.58 -26.56 -7.86
CA SER A 312 -8.60 -27.07 -6.89
C SER A 312 -7.52 -27.91 -7.57
N ALA A 313 -7.89 -28.82 -8.47
CA ALA A 313 -6.96 -29.64 -9.24
C ALA A 313 -6.07 -28.81 -10.20
N LEU A 314 -6.66 -27.81 -10.86
CA LEU A 314 -5.93 -26.89 -11.74
C LEU A 314 -4.87 -26.10 -10.97
N LEU A 315 -5.25 -25.48 -9.85
CA LEU A 315 -4.34 -24.69 -9.01
C LEU A 315 -3.26 -25.56 -8.35
N ALA A 316 -3.61 -26.80 -7.96
CA ALA A 316 -2.64 -27.76 -7.44
C ALA A 316 -1.59 -28.12 -8.50
N THR A 317 -2.00 -28.33 -9.75
CA THR A 317 -1.09 -28.59 -10.87
C THR A 317 -0.13 -27.42 -11.10
N MET A 318 -0.66 -26.19 -11.18
CA MET A 318 0.16 -24.98 -11.32
C MET A 318 1.14 -24.81 -10.14
N THR A 319 0.69 -25.09 -8.92
CA THR A 319 1.53 -25.02 -7.72
C THR A 319 2.65 -26.04 -7.74
N GLN A 320 2.37 -27.29 -8.14
CA GLN A 320 3.38 -28.32 -8.31
C GLN A 320 4.44 -27.94 -9.34
N GLU A 321 4.04 -27.29 -10.43
CA GLU A 321 4.97 -26.76 -11.43
C GLU A 321 5.87 -25.64 -10.86
N CYS A 322 5.31 -24.72 -10.08
CA CYS A 322 6.07 -23.65 -9.41
C CYS A 322 7.08 -24.21 -8.41
N ARG A 323 6.76 -25.32 -7.76
CA ARG A 323 7.58 -25.99 -6.75
C ARG A 323 8.59 -26.99 -7.32
N ARG A 324 8.69 -27.12 -8.64
CA ARG A 324 9.62 -28.06 -9.28
C ARG A 324 11.07 -27.70 -8.91
N GLY A 325 11.80 -28.66 -8.36
CA GLY A 325 13.22 -28.49 -7.98
C GLY A 325 13.45 -27.94 -6.58
N ILE A 326 12.40 -27.69 -5.78
CA ILE A 326 12.51 -27.37 -4.36
C ILE A 326 12.83 -28.63 -3.55
N SER A 327 13.57 -28.50 -2.45
CA SER A 327 13.92 -29.62 -1.58
C SER A 327 12.71 -30.15 -0.80
N SER A 328 12.73 -31.44 -0.46
CA SER A 328 11.63 -32.10 0.27
C SER A 328 11.32 -31.45 1.63
N GLN A 329 12.34 -30.93 2.32
CA GLN A 329 12.15 -30.23 3.59
C GLN A 329 11.35 -28.94 3.42
N VAL A 330 11.72 -28.10 2.44
CA VAL A 330 11.02 -26.84 2.17
C VAL A 330 9.61 -27.10 1.64
N LEU A 331 9.43 -28.13 0.79
CA LEU A 331 8.11 -28.55 0.33
C LEU A 331 7.19 -28.91 1.51
N SER A 332 7.67 -29.68 2.48
CA SER A 332 6.89 -30.05 3.66
C SER A 332 6.48 -28.83 4.50
N GLU A 333 7.33 -27.81 4.60
CA GLU A 333 7.02 -26.58 5.33
C GLU A 333 5.97 -25.73 4.59
N LEU A 334 6.07 -25.64 3.26
CA LEU A 334 5.09 -24.97 2.41
C LEU A 334 3.72 -25.68 2.46
N ASP A 335 3.69 -27.00 2.31
CA ASP A 335 2.45 -27.78 2.35
C ASP A 335 1.74 -27.65 3.70
N LYS A 336 2.50 -27.64 4.81
CA LYS A 336 1.97 -27.39 6.15
C LYS A 336 1.33 -26.00 6.24
N ARG A 337 1.99 -24.98 5.68
CA ARG A 337 1.48 -23.60 5.68
C ARG A 337 0.21 -23.46 4.85
N ASP A 338 0.17 -24.08 3.68
CA ASP A 338 -1.01 -24.09 2.82
C ASP A 338 -2.19 -24.77 3.51
N GLN A 339 -1.95 -25.88 4.22
CA GLN A 339 -2.98 -26.56 5.00
C GLN A 339 -3.52 -25.68 6.13
N MET A 340 -2.63 -25.04 6.90
CA MET A 340 -3.02 -24.09 7.95
C MET A 340 -3.84 -22.91 7.39
N GLU A 341 -3.47 -22.40 6.21
CA GLU A 341 -4.22 -21.34 5.55
C GLU A 341 -5.61 -21.81 5.11
N ARG A 342 -5.73 -22.99 4.47
CA ARG A 342 -7.03 -23.56 4.08
C ARG A 342 -7.98 -23.70 5.27
N GLU A 343 -7.47 -24.23 6.38
CA GLU A 343 -8.24 -24.37 7.63
C GLU A 343 -8.64 -23.03 8.24
N ALA A 344 -7.76 -22.01 8.16
CA ALA A 344 -8.08 -20.67 8.61
C ALA A 344 -9.15 -20.01 7.72
N LEU A 345 -9.05 -20.13 6.40
CA LEU A 345 -10.04 -19.59 5.46
C LEU A 345 -11.43 -20.19 5.70
N GLU A 346 -11.51 -21.49 5.96
CA GLU A 346 -12.79 -22.15 6.24
C GLU A 346 -13.38 -21.69 7.58
N ARG A 347 -12.55 -21.60 8.63
CA ARG A 347 -13.00 -21.10 9.94
C ARG A 347 -13.47 -19.64 9.86
N ASP A 348 -12.69 -18.79 9.21
CA ASP A 348 -12.93 -17.34 9.15
C ASP A 348 -14.13 -17.01 8.25
N LEU A 349 -14.48 -17.87 7.30
CA LEU A 349 -15.66 -17.66 6.45
C LEU A 349 -16.95 -17.61 7.27
N HIS A 350 -17.02 -18.38 8.35
CA HIS A 350 -18.16 -18.43 9.27
C HIS A 350 -18.06 -17.41 10.42
N SER A 351 -17.00 -16.59 10.46
CA SER A 351 -16.86 -15.56 11.49
C SER A 351 -17.94 -14.49 11.33
N THR A 352 -18.56 -14.07 12.44
CA THR A 352 -19.46 -12.91 12.42
C THR A 352 -18.69 -11.67 12.01
N ASP A 353 -19.29 -10.88 11.13
CA ASP A 353 -18.77 -9.56 10.81
C ASP A 353 -18.87 -8.63 12.01
N ASP A 354 -17.85 -7.81 12.23
CA ASP A 354 -17.94 -6.70 13.16
C ASP A 354 -18.69 -5.55 12.49
N ALA A 355 -20.01 -5.50 12.69
CA ALA A 355 -20.89 -4.45 12.17
C ALA A 355 -20.50 -3.03 12.63
N SER A 356 -19.60 -2.88 13.61
CA SER A 356 -19.10 -1.58 14.06
C SER A 356 -18.02 -0.98 13.15
N ILE A 357 -17.46 -1.76 12.22
CA ILE A 357 -16.40 -1.34 11.29
C ILE A 357 -17.01 -0.85 9.98
N SER A 358 -17.07 0.48 9.81
CA SER A 358 -17.39 1.10 8.53
C SER A 358 -16.16 1.08 7.62
N LEU A 359 -16.27 0.40 6.47
CA LEU A 359 -15.23 0.36 5.45
C LEU A 359 -15.51 1.40 4.36
N PRO A 360 -14.47 2.06 3.83
CA PRO A 360 -14.64 3.18 2.91
C PRO A 360 -15.04 2.69 1.52
N GLY A 361 -15.64 3.59 0.74
CA GLY A 361 -15.78 3.40 -0.70
C GLY A 361 -14.43 3.43 -1.41
N ARG A 362 -14.45 3.14 -2.72
CA ARG A 362 -13.25 3.22 -3.54
C ARG A 362 -12.77 4.65 -3.70
N GLN A 363 -11.49 4.87 -3.46
CA GLN A 363 -10.86 6.18 -3.58
C GLN A 363 -10.12 6.35 -4.91
N SER A 364 -9.55 5.27 -5.48
CA SER A 364 -8.86 5.28 -6.77
C SER A 364 -9.81 5.22 -7.98
N GLY A 365 -9.39 5.81 -9.11
CA GLY A 365 -10.16 5.79 -10.36
C GLY A 365 -11.03 7.02 -10.59
N ASP A 366 -11.50 7.14 -11.83
CA ASP A 366 -12.38 8.23 -12.25
C ASP A 366 -13.69 8.26 -11.42
N LYS A 367 -14.19 9.47 -11.13
CA LYS A 367 -15.37 9.65 -10.26
C LYS A 367 -16.65 9.13 -10.90
N GLU A 368 -16.84 9.36 -12.20
CA GLU A 368 -18.02 8.87 -12.92
C GLU A 368 -17.96 7.35 -13.04
N TRP A 369 -16.78 6.81 -13.30
CA TRP A 369 -16.56 5.37 -13.34
C TRP A 369 -16.89 4.68 -11.99
N ARG A 370 -16.39 5.22 -10.87
CA ARG A 370 -16.75 4.73 -9.53
C ARG A 370 -18.24 4.83 -9.24
N LYS A 371 -18.88 5.95 -9.63
CA LYS A 371 -20.33 6.15 -9.48
C LYS A 371 -21.12 5.10 -10.25
N SER A 372 -20.70 4.79 -11.48
CA SER A 372 -21.36 3.79 -12.32
C SER A 372 -21.30 2.38 -11.74
N ARG A 373 -20.27 2.08 -10.96
CA ARG A 373 -20.08 0.80 -10.25
C ARG A 373 -20.66 0.78 -8.83
N LEU A 374 -21.29 1.87 -8.39
CA LEU A 374 -21.80 2.04 -7.02
C LEU A 374 -20.72 1.91 -5.93
N GLU A 375 -19.47 2.20 -6.28
CA GLU A 375 -18.30 2.09 -5.39
C GLU A 375 -18.04 3.38 -4.58
N LEU A 376 -18.88 4.41 -4.73
CA LEU A 376 -18.89 5.62 -3.90
C LEU A 376 -19.50 5.31 -2.53
N GLY A 377 -18.77 4.56 -1.70
CA GLY A 377 -19.08 4.35 -0.29
C GLY A 377 -18.82 5.61 0.57
N SER A 378 -18.79 5.45 1.90
CA SER A 378 -18.43 6.54 2.83
C SER A 378 -17.01 7.03 2.58
N ASP A 379 -16.78 8.35 2.62
CA ASP A 379 -15.46 8.97 2.45
C ASP A 379 -14.52 8.74 3.64
N SER A 380 -15.02 8.20 4.77
CA SER A 380 -14.25 8.00 5.99
C SER A 380 -14.29 6.57 6.52
N LEU A 381 -13.10 6.06 6.90
CA LEU A 381 -12.92 4.93 7.80
C LEU A 381 -13.34 5.37 9.22
N SER A 382 -14.63 5.30 9.53
CA SER A 382 -15.09 5.50 10.91
C SER A 382 -15.23 4.15 11.60
N SER A 383 -14.18 3.69 12.30
CA SER A 383 -14.39 2.68 13.35
C SER A 383 -15.04 3.39 14.54
N SER A 384 -16.25 3.00 14.93
CA SER A 384 -16.88 3.53 16.16
C SER A 384 -16.19 3.03 17.44
N SER A 385 -15.30 2.04 17.31
CA SER A 385 -14.46 1.46 18.35
C SER A 385 -13.00 1.92 18.20
N CYS A 386 -12.76 3.23 18.35
CA CYS A 386 -11.40 3.76 18.42
C CYS A 386 -10.65 3.11 19.58
N PRO A 387 -9.58 2.31 19.34
CA PRO A 387 -8.85 1.67 20.41
C PRO A 387 -8.33 2.75 21.36
N VAL A 388 -8.50 2.50 22.65
CA VAL A 388 -7.98 3.37 23.70
C VAL A 388 -6.46 3.24 23.68
N ARG A 389 -5.78 4.32 23.27
CA ARG A 389 -4.32 4.36 23.24
C ARG A 389 -3.80 5.05 24.49
N LYS A 390 -2.75 4.49 25.08
CA LYS A 390 -1.96 5.18 26.10
C LYS A 390 -1.11 6.23 25.39
N CYS A 391 -1.38 7.51 25.61
CA CYS A 391 -0.53 8.57 25.08
C CYS A 391 0.78 8.63 25.89
N VAL A 392 1.92 8.55 25.21
CA VAL A 392 3.26 8.61 25.82
C VAL A 392 3.95 9.91 25.41
N ASP A 393 3.45 11.02 25.93
CA ASP A 393 3.90 12.37 25.57
C ASP A 393 4.88 12.98 26.58
N GLU A 394 5.49 12.15 27.45
CA GLU A 394 6.44 12.64 28.46
C GLU A 394 7.54 13.52 27.85
N HIS A 395 8.00 13.14 26.65
CA HIS A 395 8.96 13.91 25.86
C HIS A 395 8.49 15.34 25.56
N VAL A 396 7.18 15.55 25.29
CA VAL A 396 6.58 16.87 25.03
C VAL A 396 6.72 17.75 26.28
N THR A 397 6.33 17.25 27.45
CA THR A 397 6.44 18.01 28.70
C THR A 397 7.89 18.31 29.06
N ARG A 398 8.80 17.34 28.87
CA ARG A 398 10.23 17.56 29.08
C ARG A 398 10.78 18.67 28.16
N ILE A 399 10.38 18.70 26.89
CA ILE A 399 10.78 19.76 25.94
C ILE A 399 10.27 21.13 26.38
N TYR A 400 8.97 21.25 26.72
CA TYR A 400 8.41 22.54 27.15
C TYR A 400 9.03 23.04 28.47
N ASN A 401 9.28 22.14 29.43
CA ASN A 401 9.94 22.49 30.68
C ASN A 401 11.39 22.95 30.44
N ALA A 402 12.10 22.34 29.49
CA ALA A 402 13.49 22.66 29.20
C ALA A 402 13.72 24.04 28.57
N PHE A 403 12.66 24.75 28.13
CA PHE A 403 12.79 26.16 27.73
C PHE A 403 12.90 27.13 28.90
N CYS A 404 12.48 26.74 30.11
CA CYS A 404 12.57 27.58 31.30
C CYS A 404 14.01 28.06 31.56
N PRO A 405 15.02 27.18 31.72
CA PRO A 405 16.40 27.61 31.95
C PRO A 405 16.96 28.46 30.80
N VAL A 406 16.53 28.19 29.56
CA VAL A 406 16.94 28.96 28.37
C VAL A 406 16.43 30.39 28.45
N LEU A 407 15.12 30.59 28.65
CA LEU A 407 14.52 31.92 28.72
C LEU A 407 14.97 32.70 29.95
N SER A 408 15.08 32.04 31.11
CA SER A 408 15.61 32.64 32.33
C SER A 408 17.04 33.16 32.17
N GLN A 409 17.87 32.51 31.36
CA GLN A 409 19.21 33.01 31.07
C GLN A 409 19.17 34.29 30.25
N PHE A 410 18.32 34.37 29.21
CA PHE A 410 18.21 35.58 28.40
C PHE A 410 17.72 36.78 29.19
N VAL A 411 16.76 36.61 30.10
CA VAL A 411 16.24 37.71 30.95
C VAL A 411 17.34 38.37 31.79
N LYS A 412 18.41 37.64 32.13
CA LYS A 412 19.54 38.14 32.91
C LYS A 412 20.55 38.95 32.09
N GLU A 413 20.40 39.03 30.77
CA GLU A 413 21.35 39.71 29.87
C GLU A 413 20.86 41.08 29.38
N GLU A 414 21.79 41.95 28.96
CA GLU A 414 21.45 43.23 28.32
C GLU A 414 20.84 43.04 26.92
N ASN A 415 19.76 43.77 26.62
CA ASN A 415 18.96 43.67 25.39
C ASN A 415 18.40 42.26 25.13
N PRO A 416 17.63 41.70 26.09
CA PRO A 416 17.34 40.27 26.17
C PRO A 416 16.44 39.78 25.02
N LYS A 417 15.48 40.59 24.56
CA LYS A 417 14.49 40.19 23.54
C LYS A 417 15.12 39.89 22.17
N ILE A 418 15.91 40.82 21.62
CA ILE A 418 16.49 40.68 20.27
C ILE A 418 17.52 39.54 20.25
N LYS A 419 18.32 39.42 21.31
CA LYS A 419 19.28 38.32 21.46
C LYS A 419 18.58 36.96 21.56
N ALA A 420 17.53 36.86 22.38
CA ALA A 420 16.74 35.65 22.52
C ALA A 420 16.15 35.18 21.18
N ILE A 421 15.49 36.08 20.44
CA ILE A 421 14.91 35.75 19.14
C ILE A 421 15.97 35.21 18.18
N LYS A 422 17.10 35.92 18.03
CA LYS A 422 18.18 35.50 17.11
C LYS A 422 18.82 34.16 17.51
N ALA A 423 19.01 33.94 18.80
CA ALA A 423 19.60 32.69 19.29
C ALA A 423 18.63 31.50 19.12
N LEU A 424 17.33 31.70 19.36
CA LEU A 424 16.30 30.67 19.14
C LEU A 424 16.12 30.37 17.64
N GLU A 425 16.12 31.38 16.77
CA GLU A 425 16.09 31.20 15.30
C GLU A 425 17.33 30.43 14.81
N PHE A 426 18.50 30.67 15.39
CA PHE A 426 19.71 29.91 15.08
C PHE A 426 19.65 28.46 15.58
N LEU A 427 19.17 28.23 16.81
CA LEU A 427 18.93 26.89 17.33
C LEU A 427 17.93 26.13 16.46
N GLN A 428 16.85 26.78 16.05
CA GLN A 428 15.85 26.20 15.15
C GLN A 428 16.50 25.72 13.85
N LYS A 429 17.38 26.54 13.25
CA LYS A 429 18.13 26.14 12.05
C LYS A 429 18.98 24.88 12.30
N ILE A 430 19.71 24.81 13.41
CA ILE A 430 20.51 23.63 13.76
C ILE A 430 19.64 22.37 13.93
N LEU A 431 18.49 22.50 14.60
CA LEU A 431 17.57 21.38 14.79
C LEU A 431 16.90 20.94 13.47
N MET A 432 16.64 21.88 12.55
CA MET A 432 16.22 21.56 11.18
C MET A 432 17.31 20.81 10.41
N ASP A 433 18.57 21.26 10.51
CA ASP A 433 19.70 20.57 9.89
C ASP A 433 19.83 19.13 10.42
N LEU A 434 19.71 18.93 11.74
CA LEU A 434 19.66 17.58 12.35
C LEU A 434 18.50 16.74 11.82
N LYS A 435 17.29 17.32 11.72
CA LYS A 435 16.11 16.62 11.20
C LYS A 435 16.31 16.11 9.77
N ASN A 436 17.09 16.82 8.97
CA ASN A 436 17.36 16.48 7.57
C ASN A 436 18.52 15.49 7.37
N THR A 437 19.23 15.11 8.45
CA THR A 437 20.29 14.09 8.40
C THR A 437 19.75 12.70 8.78
N PRO A 438 20.39 11.61 8.30
CA PRO A 438 19.97 10.25 8.61
C PRO A 438 19.78 10.03 10.11
N PHE A 439 18.65 9.46 10.52
CA PHE A 439 18.21 9.53 11.92
C PHE A 439 19.17 8.86 12.91
N LYS A 440 19.89 7.81 12.45
CA LYS A 440 20.92 7.07 13.22
C LYS A 440 22.26 7.81 13.32
N LEU A 441 22.50 8.81 12.47
CA LEU A 441 23.78 9.52 12.35
C LEU A 441 23.65 11.03 12.60
N ARG A 442 22.53 11.47 13.20
CA ARG A 442 22.24 12.90 13.39
C ARG A 442 23.37 13.61 14.10
N LYS A 443 23.95 14.56 13.37
CA LYS A 443 25.05 15.40 13.83
C LYS A 443 24.97 16.75 13.12
N ALA A 444 25.06 17.82 13.90
CA ALA A 444 25.16 19.18 13.39
C ALA A 444 26.30 19.88 14.11
N SER A 445 26.88 20.84 13.41
CA SER A 445 28.18 21.39 13.71
C SER A 445 28.08 22.90 13.83
N ILE A 446 28.56 23.45 14.94
CA ILE A 446 28.58 24.89 15.23
C ILE A 446 30.04 25.34 15.20
N ASP A 447 30.37 26.17 14.23
CA ASP A 447 31.69 26.82 14.12
C ASP A 447 31.70 28.09 15.00
N SER A 448 32.73 28.24 15.83
CA SER A 448 32.91 29.39 16.71
C SER A 448 33.45 30.62 15.97
N ALA A 449 33.95 30.48 14.74
CA ALA A 449 34.76 31.48 14.08
C ALA A 449 34.04 32.42 13.09
N SER A 450 32.74 32.24 12.76
CA SER A 450 32.15 32.92 11.60
C SER A 450 31.18 34.09 11.86
N ASN A 451 30.54 34.22 13.05
CA ASN A 451 29.54 35.29 13.30
C ASN A 451 29.24 35.57 14.80
N THR A 452 28.83 36.80 15.16
CA THR A 452 28.43 37.22 16.53
C THR A 452 27.33 36.34 17.14
N ILE A 453 26.43 35.79 16.31
CA ILE A 453 25.33 34.92 16.74
C ILE A 453 25.83 33.53 17.15
N GLN A 454 26.84 32.98 16.47
CA GLN A 454 27.45 31.71 16.83
C GLN A 454 28.14 31.80 18.20
N ALA A 455 28.86 32.90 18.46
CA ALA A 455 29.47 33.15 19.76
C ALA A 455 28.43 33.21 20.90
N ILE A 456 27.27 33.86 20.65
CA ILE A 456 26.14 33.90 21.60
C ILE A 456 25.63 32.49 21.88
N VAL A 457 25.44 31.66 20.85
CA VAL A 457 24.94 30.28 21.01
C VAL A 457 25.97 29.39 21.71
N HIS A 458 27.27 29.59 21.44
CA HIS A 458 28.35 28.94 22.18
C HIS A 458 28.35 29.30 23.66
N GLN A 459 28.09 30.56 24.00
CA GLN A 459 27.97 31.01 25.39
C GLN A 459 26.73 30.43 26.10
N LEU A 460 25.63 30.27 25.37
CA LEU A 460 24.35 29.77 25.88
C LEU A 460 24.20 28.26 25.84
N LEU A 461 25.16 27.55 25.26
CA LEU A 461 25.17 26.10 25.13
C LEU A 461 24.95 25.36 26.46
N PRO A 462 25.50 25.82 27.60
CA PRO A 462 25.17 25.26 28.91
C PRO A 462 23.68 25.40 29.28
N SER A 463 23.04 26.52 28.93
CA SER A 463 21.61 26.76 29.17
C SER A 463 20.72 25.90 28.27
N PHE A 464 21.23 25.45 27.13
CA PHE A 464 20.54 24.50 26.23
C PHE A 464 20.71 23.03 26.65
N ALA A 465 21.53 22.71 27.67
CA ALA A 465 21.82 21.33 28.03
C ALA A 465 20.56 20.51 28.38
N GLU A 466 19.62 21.10 29.13
CA GLU A 466 18.35 20.43 29.45
C GLU A 466 17.50 20.19 28.21
N LEU A 467 17.47 21.14 27.27
CA LEU A 467 16.72 21.03 26.03
C LEU A 467 17.32 19.96 25.12
N LEU A 468 18.64 19.92 24.99
CA LEU A 468 19.33 18.87 24.24
C LEU A 468 19.08 17.49 24.87
N ASN A 469 19.17 17.37 26.20
CA ASN A 469 18.87 16.13 26.91
C ASN A 469 17.41 15.70 26.72
N ALA A 470 16.45 16.62 26.75
CA ALA A 470 15.04 16.33 26.46
C ALA A 470 14.84 15.75 25.04
N LEU A 471 15.72 16.11 24.10
CA LEU A 471 15.75 15.59 22.73
C LEU A 471 16.63 14.36 22.55
N SER A 472 17.21 13.80 23.62
CA SER A 472 18.23 12.75 23.56
C SER A 472 19.44 13.13 22.69
N LEU A 473 19.81 14.41 22.73
CA LEU A 473 20.98 15.02 22.09
C LEU A 473 21.99 15.45 23.16
N LYS A 474 23.25 15.60 22.74
CA LYS A 474 24.34 16.16 23.56
C LYS A 474 25.21 17.07 22.72
N SER A 475 25.87 18.01 23.38
CA SER A 475 26.94 18.80 22.77
C SER A 475 28.31 18.20 23.10
N LYS A 476 29.22 18.22 22.14
CA LYS A 476 30.61 17.78 22.28
C LYS A 476 31.52 18.85 21.68
N ALA A 477 32.47 19.34 22.47
CA ALA A 477 33.51 20.22 21.97
C ALA A 477 34.58 19.41 21.24
N GLU A 478 34.97 19.87 20.05
CA GLU A 478 36.06 19.31 19.25
C GLU A 478 37.35 20.13 19.45
N PRO A 479 38.54 19.54 19.20
CA PRO A 479 39.83 20.18 19.48
C PRO A 479 40.11 21.47 18.68
N ASP A 480 39.41 21.65 17.56
CA ASP A 480 39.49 22.81 16.67
C ASP A 480 38.63 24.01 17.15
N GLY A 481 37.97 23.90 18.30
CA GLY A 481 37.09 24.94 18.85
C GLY A 481 35.66 24.89 18.32
N LYS A 482 35.32 23.87 17.54
CA LYS A 482 33.98 23.59 17.04
C LYS A 482 33.15 22.85 18.09
N VAL A 483 31.84 23.04 18.10
CA VAL A 483 30.92 22.27 18.94
C VAL A 483 29.95 21.48 18.08
N ASP A 484 29.92 20.18 18.28
CA ASP A 484 29.01 19.28 17.59
C ASP A 484 27.83 18.92 18.50
N ILE A 485 26.61 19.07 17.98
CA ILE A 485 25.39 18.52 18.56
C ILE A 485 25.15 17.17 17.90
N CYS A 486 25.12 16.10 18.70
CA CYS A 486 24.97 14.74 18.22
C CYS A 486 24.05 13.92 19.13
N LEU A 487 23.67 12.73 18.67
CA LEU A 487 22.87 11.78 19.45
C LEU A 487 23.54 11.44 20.80
N ALA A 488 22.76 11.51 21.87
CA ALA A 488 23.18 11.11 23.21
C ALA A 488 22.70 9.70 23.59
N GLY A 489 21.68 9.18 22.90
CA GLY A 489 21.09 7.88 23.16
C GLY A 489 20.29 7.37 21.96
N ASP A 490 19.15 6.75 22.23
CA ASP A 490 18.26 6.20 21.20
C ASP A 490 17.81 7.28 20.19
N PRO A 491 18.15 7.11 18.89
CA PRO A 491 17.79 8.09 17.85
C PRO A 491 16.28 8.28 17.68
N VAL A 492 15.46 7.28 18.03
CA VAL A 492 14.01 7.35 17.91
C VAL A 492 13.43 8.41 18.86
N LYS A 493 14.02 8.57 20.05
CA LYS A 493 13.63 9.65 20.98
C LYS A 493 13.91 11.03 20.41
N THR A 494 15.03 11.20 19.70
CA THR A 494 15.32 12.43 18.96
C THR A 494 14.31 12.64 17.83
N SER A 495 13.97 11.60 17.07
CA SER A 495 12.95 11.65 16.00
C SER A 495 11.56 12.06 16.50
N LEU A 496 11.17 11.59 17.69
CA LEU A 496 9.93 12.01 18.36
C LEU A 496 9.99 13.48 18.80
N GLY A 497 11.11 13.88 19.39
CA GLY A 497 11.28 15.22 19.96
C GLY A 497 11.44 16.34 18.93
N LEU A 498 12.10 16.09 17.80
CA LEU A 498 12.45 17.12 16.81
C LEU A 498 11.23 17.88 16.24
N PRO A 499 10.14 17.22 15.79
CA PRO A 499 8.93 17.94 15.36
C PRO A 499 8.32 18.81 16.48
N VAL A 500 8.33 18.30 17.71
CA VAL A 500 7.73 18.97 18.87
C VAL A 500 8.52 20.23 19.24
N VAL A 501 9.85 20.14 19.33
CA VAL A 501 10.68 21.30 19.67
C VAL A 501 10.69 22.35 18.57
N LEU A 502 10.63 21.95 17.30
CA LEU A 502 10.57 22.90 16.18
C LEU A 502 9.26 23.71 16.21
N ASP A 503 8.13 23.06 16.43
CA ASP A 503 6.83 23.72 16.61
C ASP A 503 6.82 24.62 17.87
N ALA A 504 7.36 24.12 18.99
CA ALA A 504 7.46 24.91 20.22
C ALA A 504 8.38 26.14 20.07
N LEU A 505 9.48 26.02 19.32
CA LEU A 505 10.38 27.14 18.99
C LEU A 505 9.66 28.18 18.13
N ASP A 506 8.93 27.75 17.09
CA ASP A 506 8.14 28.65 16.24
C ASP A 506 7.13 29.45 17.06
N ASP A 507 6.31 28.77 17.87
CA ASP A 507 5.34 29.42 18.76
C ASP A 507 6.02 30.37 19.76
N MET A 508 7.13 29.95 20.36
CA MET A 508 7.89 30.77 21.30
C MET A 508 8.46 32.03 20.66
N ILE A 509 9.07 31.92 19.47
CA ILE A 509 9.63 33.06 18.73
C ILE A 509 8.50 34.05 18.36
N GLN A 510 7.34 33.56 17.94
CA GLN A 510 6.19 34.41 17.64
C GLN A 510 5.65 35.13 18.89
N ASN A 511 5.58 34.44 20.02
CA ASN A 511 5.15 35.05 21.29
C ASN A 511 6.17 36.08 21.79
N LEU A 512 7.48 35.79 21.70
CA LEU A 512 8.53 36.77 22.01
C LEU A 512 8.44 38.02 21.14
N LYS A 513 8.18 37.89 19.84
CA LYS A 513 8.03 39.03 18.92
C LYS A 513 6.91 39.98 19.37
N LYS A 514 5.81 39.45 19.93
CA LYS A 514 4.63 40.21 20.38
C LYS A 514 4.79 40.91 21.74
N ILE A 515 5.71 40.49 22.59
CA ILE A 515 5.85 41.05 23.95
C ILE A 515 6.71 42.31 23.90
N ASP A 516 6.25 43.40 24.51
CA ASP A 516 6.97 44.69 24.48
C ASP A 516 8.25 44.66 25.31
N ASN A 517 8.16 44.20 26.57
CA ASN A 517 9.27 44.09 27.51
C ASN A 517 9.50 42.64 27.92
N PHE A 518 10.68 42.09 27.61
CA PHE A 518 11.05 40.73 27.99
C PHE A 518 11.79 40.76 29.34
N VAL A 519 11.06 40.48 30.42
CA VAL A 519 11.51 40.54 31.82
C VAL A 519 11.11 39.27 32.59
N GLU A 520 11.46 39.15 33.86
CA GLU A 520 11.21 37.94 34.65
C GLU A 520 9.72 37.58 34.75
N ASP A 521 8.82 38.58 34.87
CA ASP A 521 7.37 38.37 34.85
C ASP A 521 6.85 37.78 33.52
N SER A 522 7.62 37.94 32.44
CA SER A 522 7.31 37.34 31.14
C SER A 522 7.53 35.82 31.11
N LEU A 523 8.24 35.23 32.10
CA LEU A 523 8.49 33.78 32.23
C LEU A 523 7.24 33.02 32.71
N SER A 524 6.11 33.28 32.06
CA SER A 524 4.81 32.69 32.33
C SER A 524 4.09 32.46 31.00
N LEU A 525 2.84 32.01 31.06
CA LEU A 525 2.03 31.82 29.86
C LEU A 525 1.82 33.20 29.19
N PRO A 526 2.05 33.35 27.86
CA PRO A 526 2.12 32.29 26.84
C PRO A 526 3.52 31.75 26.50
N LEU A 527 4.60 32.31 27.08
CA LEU A 527 5.99 31.93 26.75
C LEU A 527 6.40 30.57 27.32
N LEU A 528 6.06 30.30 28.58
CA LEU A 528 6.36 29.03 29.24
C LEU A 528 5.09 28.21 29.46
N LYS A 529 5.03 27.05 28.82
CA LYS A 529 3.93 26.07 28.91
C LYS A 529 4.35 24.89 29.78
N LEU A 530 4.64 25.17 31.05
CA LEU A 530 5.16 24.19 32.01
C LEU A 530 4.12 23.16 32.43
N ASN A 531 4.60 21.99 32.87
CA ASN A 531 3.80 20.96 33.56
C ASN A 531 2.55 20.49 32.78
N ARG A 532 2.68 20.37 31.46
CA ARG A 532 1.65 19.79 30.61
C ARG A 532 1.37 18.34 31.02
N ILE A 533 0.10 17.96 31.06
CA ILE A 533 -0.33 16.57 31.25
C ILE A 533 0.13 15.76 30.05
N HIS A 534 0.85 14.66 30.29
CA HIS A 534 1.59 13.93 29.27
C HIS A 534 1.34 12.41 29.27
N SER A 535 0.38 11.97 30.07
CA SER A 535 -0.02 10.57 30.16
C SER A 535 -1.52 10.49 30.36
N GLY A 536 -2.17 9.62 29.59
CA GLY A 536 -3.61 9.42 29.65
C GLY A 536 -4.06 8.40 28.62
N PHE A 537 -5.34 8.05 28.67
CA PHE A 537 -5.99 7.18 27.71
C PHE A 537 -6.80 8.06 26.74
N VAL A 538 -6.47 8.00 25.45
CA VAL A 538 -7.15 8.79 24.42
C VAL A 538 -7.80 7.84 23.43
N HIS A 539 -9.05 8.12 23.03
CA HIS A 539 -9.65 7.46 21.87
C HIS A 539 -8.92 7.94 20.62
N ALA A 540 -8.23 7.04 19.93
CA ALA A 540 -7.55 7.38 18.68
C ALA A 540 -8.58 7.95 17.68
N SER A 541 -8.48 9.21 17.25
CA SER A 541 -9.22 9.65 16.07
C SER A 541 -8.79 8.76 14.91
N GLY A 542 -9.74 8.32 14.07
CA GLY A 542 -9.54 7.33 13.00
C GLY A 542 -8.61 7.77 11.85
N GLU A 543 -7.61 8.61 12.12
CA GLU A 543 -6.57 8.98 11.17
C GLU A 543 -5.43 7.96 11.21
N GLU A 544 -4.93 7.61 10.01
CA GLU A 544 -3.64 6.98 9.81
C GLU A 544 -2.61 7.60 10.76
N LEU A 545 -1.93 6.77 11.57
CA LEU A 545 -0.83 7.11 12.49
C LEU A 545 -0.64 8.62 12.71
N PRO A 546 -1.17 9.21 13.81
CA PRO A 546 -1.29 10.66 13.93
C PRO A 546 0.07 11.35 13.73
N VAL A 547 0.13 12.18 12.69
CA VAL A 547 1.27 13.04 12.36
C VAL A 547 1.32 14.26 13.29
N GLY A 548 0.23 14.55 14.02
CA GLY A 548 0.10 15.68 14.94
C GLY A 548 0.34 15.34 16.42
N ILE A 549 0.68 16.37 17.18
CA ILE A 549 0.69 16.38 18.65
C ILE A 549 -0.76 16.29 19.11
N VAL A 550 -1.08 15.39 20.07
CA VAL A 550 -2.43 15.35 20.67
C VAL A 550 -2.62 16.62 21.50
N VAL A 551 -3.35 17.60 20.94
CA VAL A 551 -3.76 18.81 21.64
C VAL A 551 -5.24 18.64 21.99
N GLY A 552 -5.53 17.96 23.10
CA GLY A 552 -6.90 17.74 23.55
C GLY A 552 -6.98 17.24 24.99
N LEU A 553 -7.44 18.13 25.88
CA LEU A 553 -8.00 17.74 27.16
C LEU A 553 -9.30 16.98 26.90
N CYS A 554 -9.26 15.66 26.99
CA CYS A 554 -10.46 14.86 27.21
C CYS A 554 -10.21 13.97 28.43
N MET A 555 -10.39 14.56 29.62
CA MET A 555 -10.62 13.76 30.82
C MET A 555 -12.04 13.19 30.71
N LYS A 556 -12.15 11.87 30.83
CA LYS A 556 -13.27 11.27 31.55
C LYS A 556 -12.80 10.98 32.96
#